data_AF-A0A964V1Y0-F1
#
_entry.id   AF-A0A964V1Y0-F1
#
_cell.length_a   1.000
_cell.length_b   1.000
_cell.length_c   1.000
_cell.angle_alpha   90.00
_cell.angle_beta   90.00
_cell.angle_gamma   90.00
#
_symmetry.space_group_name_H-M   'P 1'
#
loop_
_entity.id
_entity.type
_entity.pdbx_description
1 polymer ?
#
loop_
_entity_poly.entity_id
_entity_poly.type
_entity_poly.pdbx_seq_one_letter_code
_entity_poly.pdbx_strand_id
1 'polypeptide(L)'
;MSEIKLTYAQLLETNNLIQQNADEIYWLCATRTVQESKIFPVSAYILFSYLNAYYRYPTLLRKIEARMSAEEIGDRARNQGLKIVAWCFPCFYLLGREMLINWGVIKPTDAFEDVAYVLDFWKRFQLSWHRNNGNLTNKQAGHRAQIMPEQRLQVFHADAYECRIGDPLHKAAQAFLATTAQYGFLVSCESRLTLHNYGPYKISDTREMLVRDFLELSESGVPWLDGVGQEIPYNNLTVAMIVEGCHINLLDDWGSFESTPELRSEHMVAVGLYSADTLSNGHLPVGMGSREELTATFLDLTARIKTATAKLWHVMANWTRDQQLDAGALTYYGVIKEFALIAGVYAMEDWMMIDERAERFRPLLNDEYGNLFLGELVGYISSPSQRMHPYTMMQHNDQPTKALSYYPYSMLADGHYTKSVGAMRPGSSNLPPKNDRYRTSQGVLTLAEYNRRSREFVPEVCAEKFRYLCADWVKYHYDLPLADELFKLDQKHSRLLKDKGAALTRPEIEALRGGA
;
A
#
# COMPACT_ATOMS: atom_id res chain seq x y z
N MET A 1 -22.50 4.20 11.69
CA MET A 1 -22.41 3.71 10.29
C MET A 1 -23.77 3.90 9.65
N SER A 2 -23.87 4.64 8.54
CA SER A 2 -25.10 4.70 7.76
C SER A 2 -25.37 3.32 7.15
N GLU A 3 -26.57 2.80 7.32
CA GLU A 3 -27.01 1.57 6.68
C GLU A 3 -27.05 1.78 5.16
N ILE A 4 -26.26 1.03 4.39
CA ILE A 4 -26.31 1.10 2.92
C ILE A 4 -27.64 0.54 2.46
N LYS A 5 -28.39 1.36 1.74
CA LYS A 5 -29.67 0.97 1.14
C LYS A 5 -29.52 0.90 -0.37
N LEU A 6 -30.10 -0.15 -0.96
CA LEU A 6 -30.22 -0.24 -2.40
C LEU A 6 -31.14 0.88 -2.90
N THR A 7 -30.53 1.89 -3.52
CA THR A 7 -31.22 2.98 -4.23
C THR A 7 -30.66 3.04 -5.64
N TYR A 8 -31.35 3.72 -6.56
CA TYR A 8 -30.85 3.90 -7.92
C TYR A 8 -29.48 4.60 -7.92
N ALA A 9 -29.31 5.68 -7.14
CA ALA A 9 -28.05 6.40 -7.02
C ALA A 9 -26.93 5.52 -6.45
N GLN A 10 -27.22 4.72 -5.41
CA GLN A 10 -26.22 3.80 -4.84
C GLN A 10 -25.80 2.74 -5.85
N LEU A 11 -26.75 2.15 -6.59
CA LEU A 11 -26.45 1.14 -7.60
C LEU A 11 -25.60 1.71 -8.75
N LEU A 12 -25.90 2.93 -9.19
CA LEU A 12 -25.09 3.66 -10.19
C LEU A 12 -23.67 3.88 -9.70
N GLU A 13 -23.51 4.36 -8.47
CA GLU A 13 -22.19 4.60 -7.87
C GLU A 13 -21.40 3.29 -7.72
N THR A 14 -22.03 2.24 -7.17
CA THR A 14 -21.38 0.92 -7.00
C THR A 14 -20.91 0.36 -8.34
N ASN A 15 -21.75 0.37 -9.38
CA ASN A 15 -21.35 -0.10 -10.71
C ASN A 15 -20.27 0.80 -11.34
N ASN A 16 -20.28 2.10 -11.10
CA ASN A 16 -19.23 3.01 -11.55
C ASN A 16 -17.88 2.68 -10.90
N LEU A 17 -17.85 2.46 -9.58
CA LEU A 17 -16.62 2.08 -8.87
C LEU A 17 -16.13 0.69 -9.32
N ILE A 18 -17.02 -0.27 -9.57
CA ILE A 18 -16.65 -1.58 -10.16
C ILE A 18 -15.99 -1.37 -11.52
N GLN A 19 -16.56 -0.53 -12.39
CA GLN A 19 -16.00 -0.28 -13.73
C GLN A 19 -14.62 0.37 -13.67
N GLN A 20 -14.44 1.39 -12.82
CA GLN A 20 -13.14 2.04 -12.66
C GLN A 20 -12.06 1.04 -12.23
N ASN A 21 -12.39 0.14 -11.29
CA ASN A 21 -11.47 -0.91 -10.86
C ASN A 21 -11.25 -1.97 -11.96
N ALA A 22 -12.28 -2.33 -12.72
CA ALA A 22 -12.18 -3.28 -13.84
C ALA A 22 -11.19 -2.81 -14.91
N ASP A 23 -11.26 -1.53 -15.29
CA ASP A 23 -10.36 -0.94 -16.28
C ASP A 23 -8.92 -0.86 -15.77
N GLU A 24 -8.72 -0.61 -14.47
CA GLU A 24 -7.41 -0.57 -13.85
C GLU A 24 -6.78 -1.97 -13.74
N ILE A 25 -7.55 -2.97 -13.29
CA ILE A 25 -7.13 -4.38 -13.24
C ILE A 25 -6.58 -4.83 -14.58
N TYR A 26 -7.34 -4.63 -15.66
CA TYR A 26 -6.92 -5.10 -16.97
C TYR A 26 -5.66 -4.40 -17.45
N TRP A 27 -5.59 -3.07 -17.31
CA TRP A 27 -4.42 -2.32 -17.77
C TRP A 27 -3.14 -2.75 -17.04
N LEU A 28 -3.20 -2.88 -15.71
CA LEU A 28 -2.05 -3.32 -14.92
C LEU A 28 -1.64 -4.76 -15.26
N CYS A 29 -2.59 -5.68 -15.45
CA CYS A 29 -2.29 -7.05 -15.80
C CYS A 29 -1.80 -7.23 -17.26
N ALA A 30 -2.29 -6.43 -18.21
CA ALA A 30 -1.93 -6.53 -19.62
C ALA A 30 -0.58 -5.86 -19.95
N THR A 31 -0.18 -4.83 -19.21
CA THR A 31 1.06 -4.07 -19.45
C THR A 31 2.27 -4.60 -18.66
N ARG A 32 2.09 -5.69 -17.91
CA ARG A 32 3.10 -6.25 -17.00
C ARG A 32 3.32 -7.72 -17.28
N THR A 33 4.57 -8.15 -17.15
CA THR A 33 4.95 -9.54 -17.35
C THR A 33 4.48 -10.41 -16.19
N VAL A 34 3.82 -11.53 -16.49
CA VAL A 34 3.47 -12.56 -15.51
C VAL A 34 4.75 -13.10 -14.86
N GLN A 35 4.80 -13.12 -13.52
CA GLN A 35 5.89 -13.72 -12.77
C GLN A 35 5.52 -15.15 -12.38
N GLU A 36 6.29 -16.11 -12.86
CA GLU A 36 6.28 -17.47 -12.35
C GLU A 36 7.39 -17.67 -11.31
N SER A 37 7.04 -18.27 -10.20
CA SER A 37 8.01 -18.72 -9.20
C SER A 37 8.27 -20.21 -9.33
N LYS A 38 9.50 -20.63 -8.99
CA LYS A 38 9.83 -22.04 -8.80
C LYS A 38 9.73 -22.49 -7.35
N ILE A 39 9.49 -21.56 -6.42
CA ILE A 39 9.42 -21.81 -4.98
C ILE A 39 7.98 -21.69 -4.50
N PHE A 40 7.28 -20.63 -4.89
CA PHE A 40 5.92 -20.36 -4.44
C PHE A 40 4.89 -20.67 -5.53
N PRO A 41 3.70 -21.16 -5.17
CA PRO A 41 2.61 -21.34 -6.13
C PRO A 41 1.89 -20.00 -6.37
N VAL A 42 2.57 -19.05 -7.04
CA VAL A 42 2.18 -17.63 -7.13
C VAL A 42 0.73 -17.43 -7.56
N SER A 43 0.35 -17.94 -8.72
CA SER A 43 -1.01 -17.75 -9.22
C SER A 43 -2.07 -18.35 -8.31
N ALA A 44 -1.78 -19.52 -7.72
CA ALA A 44 -2.69 -20.20 -6.80
C ALA A 44 -2.87 -19.40 -5.50
N TYR A 45 -1.79 -18.87 -4.91
CA TYR A 45 -1.91 -18.08 -3.69
C TYR A 45 -2.59 -16.73 -3.94
N ILE A 46 -2.42 -16.14 -5.11
CA ILE A 46 -3.10 -14.88 -5.49
C ILE A 46 -4.61 -15.12 -5.54
N LEU A 47 -5.04 -16.16 -6.25
CA LEU A 47 -6.45 -16.57 -6.30
C LEU A 47 -7.01 -16.89 -4.91
N PHE A 48 -6.21 -17.53 -4.06
CA PHE A 48 -6.63 -17.85 -2.70
C PHE A 48 -6.82 -16.59 -1.84
N SER A 49 -5.95 -15.59 -2.01
CA SER A 49 -6.06 -14.30 -1.34
C SER A 49 -7.36 -13.57 -1.71
N TYR A 50 -7.78 -13.66 -2.97
CA TYR A 50 -9.01 -13.04 -3.47
C TYR A 50 -10.24 -13.65 -2.80
N LEU A 51 -10.30 -14.97 -2.70
CA LEU A 51 -11.37 -15.67 -1.99
C LEU A 51 -11.42 -15.25 -0.52
N ASN A 52 -10.27 -15.20 0.15
CA ASN A 52 -10.20 -14.81 1.56
C ASN A 52 -10.66 -13.35 1.77
N ALA A 53 -10.24 -12.45 0.87
CA ALA A 53 -10.66 -11.05 0.87
C ALA A 53 -12.18 -10.91 0.75
N TYR A 54 -12.79 -11.58 -0.24
CA TYR A 54 -14.24 -11.53 -0.47
C TYR A 54 -15.05 -11.93 0.77
N TYR A 55 -14.59 -12.96 1.49
CA TYR A 55 -15.31 -13.47 2.65
C TYR A 55 -15.07 -12.68 3.94
N ARG A 56 -13.89 -12.06 4.13
CA ARG A 56 -13.51 -11.45 5.42
C ARG A 56 -13.53 -9.92 5.44
N TYR A 57 -13.20 -9.24 4.33
CA TYR A 57 -13.08 -7.77 4.32
C TYR A 57 -14.32 -7.03 4.83
N PRO A 58 -15.57 -7.38 4.47
CA PRO A 58 -16.73 -6.63 4.94
C PRO A 58 -16.83 -6.56 6.46
N THR A 59 -16.58 -7.68 7.15
CA THR A 59 -16.62 -7.72 8.63
C THR A 59 -15.43 -6.97 9.23
N LEU A 60 -14.23 -7.15 8.68
CA LEU A 60 -13.01 -6.51 9.20
C LEU A 60 -13.05 -4.99 9.03
N LEU A 61 -13.53 -4.49 7.89
CA LEU A 61 -13.70 -3.07 7.67
C LEU A 61 -14.75 -2.48 8.60
N ARG A 62 -15.86 -3.19 8.90
CA ARG A 62 -16.82 -2.74 9.93
C ARG A 62 -16.21 -2.71 11.32
N LYS A 63 -15.35 -3.68 11.67
CA LYS A 63 -14.58 -3.69 12.93
C LYS A 63 -13.65 -2.48 13.03
N ILE A 64 -12.97 -2.14 11.94
CA ILE A 64 -12.12 -0.94 11.82
C ILE A 64 -12.96 0.33 11.96
N GLU A 65 -14.02 0.47 11.16
CA GLU A 65 -14.85 1.67 11.09
C GLU A 65 -15.66 1.94 12.37
N ALA A 66 -15.99 0.89 13.13
CA ALA A 66 -16.58 1.03 14.46
C ALA A 66 -15.67 1.79 15.42
N ARG A 67 -14.36 1.87 15.14
CA ARG A 67 -13.37 2.61 15.94
C ARG A 67 -12.90 3.89 15.28
N MET A 68 -12.69 3.88 13.97
CA MET A 68 -12.12 5.01 13.22
C MET A 68 -12.65 5.03 11.79
N SER A 69 -13.22 6.16 11.35
CA SER A 69 -13.72 6.35 9.98
C SER A 69 -12.62 6.13 8.93
N ALA A 70 -13.00 5.68 7.73
CA ALA A 70 -12.10 5.54 6.58
C ALA A 70 -11.30 6.82 6.28
N GLU A 71 -11.93 7.98 6.41
CA GLU A 71 -11.33 9.30 6.19
C GLU A 71 -10.21 9.57 7.21
N GLU A 72 -10.46 9.33 8.49
CA GLU A 72 -9.43 9.49 9.52
C GLU A 72 -8.25 8.52 9.35
N ILE A 73 -8.52 7.29 8.90
CA ILE A 73 -7.46 6.34 8.55
C ILE A 73 -6.63 6.89 7.38
N GLY A 74 -7.28 7.44 6.34
CA GLY A 74 -6.62 8.10 5.22
C GLY A 74 -5.78 9.30 5.63
N ASP A 75 -6.31 10.18 6.49
CA ASP A 75 -5.56 11.32 7.04
C ASP A 75 -4.30 10.87 7.81
N ARG A 76 -4.41 9.84 8.66
CA ARG A 76 -3.28 9.31 9.44
C ARG A 76 -2.27 8.56 8.58
N ALA A 77 -2.73 7.81 7.58
CA ALA A 77 -1.89 7.04 6.67
C ALA A 77 -0.84 7.90 5.93
N ARG A 78 -1.18 9.16 5.63
CA ARG A 78 -0.27 10.11 4.96
C ARG A 78 1.00 10.41 5.76
N ASN A 79 1.00 10.15 7.07
CA ASN A 79 2.13 10.43 7.96
C ASN A 79 3.16 9.32 8.06
N GLN A 80 2.79 8.09 7.70
CA GLN A 80 3.64 6.92 7.92
C GLN A 80 3.95 6.11 6.67
N GLY A 81 3.32 6.42 5.54
CA GLY A 81 3.37 5.58 4.35
C GLY A 81 2.51 4.33 4.50
N LEU A 82 2.13 3.70 3.38
CA LEU A 82 1.34 2.48 3.38
C LEU A 82 1.79 1.55 2.27
N LYS A 83 1.37 0.28 2.39
CA LYS A 83 1.45 -0.67 1.29
C LYS A 83 0.62 -0.21 0.10
N ILE A 84 0.72 -0.95 -0.99
CA ILE A 84 -0.04 -0.76 -2.22
C ILE A 84 -1.54 -1.00 -1.94
N VAL A 85 -2.26 0.01 -1.46
CA VAL A 85 -3.67 -0.09 -1.07
C VAL A 85 -4.63 0.54 -2.08
N ALA A 86 -4.16 1.43 -2.97
CA ALA A 86 -4.97 2.11 -3.99
C ALA A 86 -5.79 1.12 -4.82
N TRP A 87 -5.09 0.16 -5.42
CA TRP A 87 -5.68 -0.87 -6.26
C TRP A 87 -5.91 -2.20 -5.55
N CYS A 88 -4.94 -2.71 -4.77
CA CYS A 88 -5.05 -4.06 -4.20
C CYS A 88 -6.27 -4.23 -3.29
N PHE A 89 -6.65 -3.19 -2.54
CA PHE A 89 -7.79 -3.27 -1.63
C PHE A 89 -9.11 -3.61 -2.35
N PRO A 90 -9.67 -2.75 -3.22
CA PRO A 90 -10.93 -3.06 -3.90
C PRO A 90 -10.77 -4.23 -4.86
N CYS A 91 -9.63 -4.35 -5.54
CA CYS A 91 -9.49 -5.34 -6.61
C CYS A 91 -9.39 -6.77 -6.08
N PHE A 92 -8.71 -7.02 -4.97
CA PHE A 92 -8.64 -8.38 -4.41
C PHE A 92 -10.02 -8.85 -3.94
N TYR A 93 -10.80 -7.95 -3.36
CA TYR A 93 -12.18 -8.22 -2.97
C TYR A 93 -13.09 -8.50 -4.18
N LEU A 94 -13.03 -7.63 -5.20
CA LEU A 94 -13.86 -7.76 -6.40
C LEU A 94 -13.46 -8.96 -7.27
N LEU A 95 -12.18 -9.28 -7.38
CA LEU A 95 -11.70 -10.47 -8.08
C LEU A 95 -12.14 -11.75 -7.35
N GLY A 96 -12.17 -11.74 -6.01
CA GLY A 96 -12.71 -12.87 -5.23
C GLY A 96 -14.18 -13.12 -5.53
N ARG A 97 -14.97 -12.03 -5.67
CA ARG A 97 -16.35 -12.09 -6.15
C ARG A 97 -16.42 -12.64 -7.58
N GLU A 98 -15.60 -12.12 -8.50
CA GLU A 98 -15.63 -12.52 -9.91
C GLU A 98 -15.25 -13.99 -10.11
N MET A 99 -14.30 -14.50 -9.33
CA MET A 99 -13.95 -15.92 -9.31
C MET A 99 -15.16 -16.80 -8.95
N LEU A 100 -15.86 -16.46 -7.86
CA LEU A 100 -17.01 -17.23 -7.39
C LEU A 100 -18.19 -17.17 -8.36
N ILE A 101 -18.37 -16.05 -9.08
CA ILE A 101 -19.35 -15.94 -10.17
C ILE A 101 -18.97 -16.89 -11.31
N ASN A 102 -17.71 -16.91 -11.73
CA ASN A 102 -17.23 -17.78 -12.81
C ASN A 102 -17.26 -19.27 -12.44
N TRP A 103 -17.13 -19.62 -11.16
CA TRP A 103 -17.35 -20.97 -10.67
C TRP A 103 -18.82 -21.34 -10.48
N GLY A 104 -19.75 -20.41 -10.71
CA GLY A 104 -21.18 -20.63 -10.52
C GLY A 104 -21.61 -20.82 -9.06
N VAL A 105 -20.76 -20.41 -8.11
CA VAL A 105 -21.03 -20.54 -6.66
C VAL A 105 -21.96 -19.42 -6.19
N ILE A 106 -21.81 -18.22 -6.75
CA ILE A 106 -22.65 -17.06 -6.47
C ILE A 106 -23.14 -16.43 -7.76
N LYS A 107 -24.15 -15.56 -7.66
CA LYS A 107 -24.66 -14.74 -8.76
C LYS A 107 -24.13 -13.31 -8.64
N PRO A 108 -24.13 -12.52 -9.73
CA PRO A 108 -23.82 -11.10 -9.66
C PRO A 108 -24.68 -10.32 -8.66
N THR A 109 -25.91 -10.77 -8.39
CA THR A 109 -26.85 -10.16 -7.42
C THR A 109 -26.53 -10.46 -5.96
N ASP A 110 -25.48 -11.24 -5.66
CA ASP A 110 -25.17 -11.60 -4.29
C ASP A 110 -24.34 -10.55 -3.55
N ALA A 111 -24.52 -10.50 -2.23
CA ALA A 111 -23.82 -9.65 -1.27
C ALA A 111 -23.77 -8.13 -1.58
N PHE A 112 -24.85 -7.57 -2.15
CA PHE A 112 -24.85 -6.16 -2.61
C PHE A 112 -24.46 -5.15 -1.53
N GLU A 113 -25.02 -5.25 -0.32
CA GLU A 113 -24.76 -4.27 0.75
C GLU A 113 -23.30 -4.33 1.22
N ASP A 114 -22.69 -5.52 1.23
CA ASP A 114 -21.26 -5.67 1.56
C ASP A 114 -20.36 -5.14 0.43
N VAL A 115 -20.67 -5.42 -0.84
CA VAL A 115 -19.86 -4.89 -1.96
C VAL A 115 -19.94 -3.37 -2.02
N ALA A 116 -21.14 -2.80 -1.91
CA ALA A 116 -21.33 -1.37 -1.84
C ALA A 116 -20.58 -0.76 -0.64
N TYR A 117 -20.59 -1.42 0.52
CA TYR A 117 -19.88 -0.97 1.71
C TYR A 117 -18.36 -0.97 1.54
N VAL A 118 -17.78 -2.06 1.01
CA VAL A 118 -16.35 -2.15 0.78
C VAL A 118 -15.88 -1.05 -0.19
N LEU A 119 -16.64 -0.82 -1.26
CA LEU A 119 -16.31 0.21 -2.25
C LEU A 119 -16.51 1.63 -1.73
N ASP A 120 -17.53 1.87 -0.90
CA ASP A 120 -17.73 3.16 -0.24
C ASP A 120 -16.61 3.47 0.77
N PHE A 121 -16.23 2.50 1.60
CA PHE A 121 -15.08 2.63 2.50
C PHE A 121 -13.81 2.94 1.72
N TRP A 122 -13.54 2.17 0.65
CA TRP A 122 -12.40 2.42 -0.23
C TRP A 122 -12.42 3.84 -0.80
N LYS A 123 -13.53 4.27 -1.38
CA LYS A 123 -13.71 5.61 -1.95
C LYS A 123 -13.40 6.70 -0.91
N ARG A 124 -13.98 6.63 0.29
CA ARG A 124 -13.77 7.60 1.37
C ARG A 124 -12.32 7.62 1.85
N PHE A 125 -11.71 6.45 2.01
CA PHE A 125 -10.29 6.34 2.33
C PHE A 125 -9.41 6.99 1.24
N GLN A 126 -9.62 6.64 -0.04
CA GLN A 126 -8.83 7.18 -1.14
C GLN A 126 -8.95 8.70 -1.26
N LEU A 127 -10.17 9.26 -1.17
CA LEU A 127 -10.38 10.70 -1.23
C LEU A 127 -9.63 11.44 -0.11
N SER A 128 -9.54 10.86 1.09
CA SER A 128 -8.79 11.45 2.20
C SER A 128 -7.28 11.28 2.03
N TRP A 129 -6.82 10.13 1.54
CA TRP A 129 -5.41 9.83 1.32
C TRP A 129 -4.81 10.65 0.16
N HIS A 130 -5.57 10.80 -0.94
CA HIS A 130 -5.26 11.57 -2.14
C HIS A 130 -5.83 13.00 -2.13
N ARG A 131 -6.18 13.55 -0.96
CA ARG A 131 -6.81 14.88 -0.84
C ARG A 131 -6.02 16.05 -1.43
N ASN A 132 -4.74 15.84 -1.77
CA ASN A 132 -3.92 16.82 -2.49
C ASN A 132 -4.33 17.00 -3.96
N ASN A 133 -4.99 16.02 -4.57
CA ASN A 133 -5.36 16.05 -5.98
C ASN A 133 -6.80 15.59 -6.27
N GLY A 134 -7.51 15.02 -5.28
CA GLY A 134 -8.93 14.67 -5.38
C GLY A 134 -9.24 13.43 -6.22
N ASN A 135 -8.22 12.65 -6.63
CA ASN A 135 -8.40 11.41 -7.40
C ASN A 135 -8.49 10.18 -6.49
N LEU A 136 -9.10 9.10 -6.99
CA LEU A 136 -9.17 7.82 -6.27
C LEU A 136 -7.96 6.91 -6.54
N THR A 137 -7.33 7.07 -7.71
CA THR A 137 -6.22 6.24 -8.17
C THR A 137 -5.12 7.06 -8.82
N ASN A 138 -3.93 6.49 -8.94
CA ASN A 138 -2.81 7.09 -9.63
C ASN A 138 -3.10 7.27 -11.12
N LYS A 139 -3.81 6.33 -11.78
CA LYS A 139 -4.27 6.51 -13.17
C LYS A 139 -5.07 7.80 -13.35
N GLN A 140 -6.03 8.08 -12.46
CA GLN A 140 -6.83 9.30 -12.52
C GLN A 140 -5.99 10.57 -12.32
N ALA A 141 -4.91 10.47 -11.53
CA ALA A 141 -3.93 11.54 -11.35
C ALA A 141 -2.88 11.64 -12.49
N GLY A 142 -3.12 10.98 -13.63
CA GLY A 142 -2.19 10.95 -14.76
C GLY A 142 -0.92 10.17 -14.43
N HIS A 143 -1.08 9.03 -13.76
CA HIS A 143 -0.03 8.14 -13.26
C HIS A 143 0.95 8.82 -12.31
N ARG A 144 0.41 9.48 -11.27
CA ARG A 144 1.19 10.17 -10.24
C ARG A 144 0.68 9.82 -8.84
N ALA A 145 1.59 9.43 -7.96
CA ALA A 145 1.34 9.09 -6.57
C ALA A 145 1.74 10.26 -5.64
N GLN A 146 1.15 11.45 -5.81
CA GLN A 146 1.52 12.67 -5.09
C GLN A 146 0.71 12.88 -3.79
N ILE A 147 0.88 11.97 -2.82
CA ILE A 147 0.10 11.97 -1.57
C ILE A 147 0.68 12.86 -0.45
N MET A 148 1.99 13.16 -0.50
CA MET A 148 2.70 13.82 0.58
C MET A 148 2.41 15.33 0.59
N PRO A 149 2.19 15.94 1.77
CA PRO A 149 1.94 17.37 1.86
C PRO A 149 3.22 18.19 1.67
N GLU A 150 3.06 19.47 1.31
CA GLU A 150 4.18 20.36 0.96
C GLU A 150 5.26 20.42 2.05
N GLN A 151 4.87 20.66 3.30
CA GLN A 151 5.81 20.82 4.40
C GLN A 151 6.70 19.58 4.62
N ARG A 152 6.19 18.38 4.32
CA ARG A 152 6.96 17.13 4.38
C ARG A 152 7.94 17.03 3.21
N LEU A 153 7.48 17.39 2.01
CA LEU A 153 8.32 17.41 0.81
C LEU A 153 9.47 18.41 0.92
N GLN A 154 9.23 19.56 1.56
CA GLN A 154 10.27 20.55 1.83
C GLN A 154 11.39 19.98 2.71
N VAL A 155 11.05 19.23 3.77
CA VAL A 155 12.03 18.55 4.63
C VAL A 155 12.84 17.54 3.84
N PHE A 156 12.19 16.68 3.04
CA PHE A 156 12.90 15.71 2.20
C PHE A 156 13.82 16.38 1.17
N HIS A 157 13.37 17.47 0.57
CA HIS A 157 14.16 18.26 -0.38
C HIS A 157 15.39 18.85 0.30
N ALA A 158 15.22 19.54 1.42
CA ALA A 158 16.29 20.24 2.12
C ALA A 158 17.33 19.27 2.69
N ASP A 159 16.88 18.22 3.38
CA ASP A 159 17.76 17.40 4.20
C ASP A 159 18.52 16.34 3.42
N ALA A 160 18.03 15.94 2.23
CA ALA A 160 18.71 14.96 1.39
C ALA A 160 20.17 15.36 1.12
N TYR A 161 21.10 14.45 1.37
CA TYR A 161 22.52 14.69 1.11
C TYR A 161 22.83 14.43 -0.36
N GLU A 162 23.53 15.37 -1.00
CA GLU A 162 24.02 15.21 -2.36
C GLU A 162 24.93 13.98 -2.46
N CYS A 163 24.72 13.18 -3.50
CA CYS A 163 25.57 12.06 -3.84
C CYS A 163 25.71 11.92 -5.36
N ARG A 164 26.80 11.33 -5.83
CA ARG A 164 27.09 11.08 -7.24
C ARG A 164 27.69 9.70 -7.37
N ILE A 165 27.54 9.14 -8.58
CA ILE A 165 28.11 7.83 -8.89
C ILE A 165 29.59 7.76 -8.51
N GLY A 166 29.95 6.68 -7.81
CA GLY A 166 31.31 6.43 -7.35
C GLY A 166 31.60 6.89 -5.92
N ASP A 167 30.80 7.79 -5.36
CA ASP A 167 30.99 8.26 -4.00
C ASP A 167 30.54 7.24 -2.92
N PRO A 168 31.02 7.34 -1.66
CA PRO A 168 30.69 6.37 -0.63
C PRO A 168 29.20 6.29 -0.28
N LEU A 169 28.52 7.45 -0.22
CA LEU A 169 27.11 7.55 0.14
C LEU A 169 26.22 6.90 -0.93
N HIS A 170 26.45 7.23 -2.20
CA HIS A 170 25.79 6.69 -3.37
C HIS A 170 25.93 5.17 -3.42
N LYS A 171 27.16 4.65 -3.26
CA LYS A 171 27.42 3.20 -3.22
C LYS A 171 26.68 2.52 -2.08
N ALA A 172 26.70 3.10 -0.88
CA ALA A 172 26.01 2.54 0.29
C ALA A 172 24.49 2.55 0.10
N ALA A 173 23.92 3.65 -0.39
CA ALA A 173 22.49 3.79 -0.67
C ALA A 173 22.02 2.81 -1.76
N GLN A 174 22.77 2.66 -2.86
CA GLN A 174 22.49 1.65 -3.90
C GLN A 174 22.49 0.23 -3.36
N ALA A 175 23.53 -0.13 -2.59
CA ALA A 175 23.62 -1.45 -1.96
C ALA A 175 22.45 -1.72 -1.01
N PHE A 176 22.07 -0.72 -0.21
CA PHE A 176 20.92 -0.78 0.69
C PHE A 176 19.60 -0.97 -0.07
N LEU A 177 19.33 -0.14 -1.09
CA LEU A 177 18.10 -0.21 -1.88
C LEU A 177 17.93 -1.58 -2.55
N ALA A 178 19.00 -2.11 -3.17
CA ALA A 178 18.97 -3.41 -3.81
C ALA A 178 18.78 -4.56 -2.80
N THR A 179 19.54 -4.53 -1.70
CA THR A 179 19.47 -5.58 -0.65
C THR A 179 18.09 -5.60 0.02
N THR A 180 17.56 -4.44 0.37
CA THR A 180 16.26 -4.32 1.04
C THR A 180 15.11 -4.71 0.11
N ALA A 181 15.18 -4.37 -1.18
CA ALA A 181 14.20 -4.83 -2.17
C ALA A 181 14.19 -6.35 -2.32
N GLN A 182 15.37 -6.99 -2.37
CA GLN A 182 15.47 -8.46 -2.42
C GLN A 182 14.92 -9.13 -1.16
N TYR A 183 15.24 -8.58 0.01
CA TYR A 183 14.67 -9.05 1.27
C TYR A 183 13.16 -8.92 1.29
N GLY A 184 12.62 -7.74 0.94
CA GLY A 184 11.18 -7.48 0.88
C GLY A 184 10.45 -8.38 -0.11
N PHE A 185 11.08 -8.72 -1.24
CA PHE A 185 10.55 -9.67 -2.22
C PHE A 185 10.35 -11.05 -1.60
N LEU A 186 11.34 -11.53 -0.82
CA LEU A 186 11.23 -12.80 -0.12
C LEU A 186 10.22 -12.74 1.04
N VAL A 187 10.23 -11.67 1.85
CA VAL A 187 9.26 -11.45 2.94
C VAL A 187 7.83 -11.56 2.45
N SER A 188 7.56 -11.07 1.24
CA SER A 188 6.24 -11.04 0.62
C SER A 188 6.00 -12.17 -0.39
N CYS A 189 6.70 -13.31 -0.21
CA CYS A 189 6.51 -14.53 -0.99
C CYS A 189 6.61 -14.33 -2.50
N GLU A 190 7.67 -13.61 -2.91
CA GLU A 190 7.97 -13.23 -4.30
C GLU A 190 6.97 -12.24 -4.91
N SER A 191 6.52 -11.28 -4.10
CA SER A 191 5.77 -10.11 -4.56
C SER A 191 6.47 -8.81 -4.20
N ARG A 192 5.89 -7.67 -4.58
CA ARG A 192 6.41 -6.33 -4.25
C ARG A 192 5.61 -5.62 -3.16
N LEU A 193 4.79 -6.34 -2.39
CA LEU A 193 3.86 -5.75 -1.42
C LEU A 193 4.55 -5.09 -0.20
N THR A 194 5.85 -5.29 -0.02
CA THR A 194 6.68 -4.59 0.97
C THR A 194 7.30 -3.30 0.46
N LEU A 195 7.05 -2.94 -0.81
CA LEU A 195 7.58 -1.75 -1.46
C LEU A 195 6.45 -0.85 -1.95
N HIS A 196 6.58 0.46 -1.77
CA HIS A 196 5.71 1.45 -2.41
C HIS A 196 6.52 2.66 -2.88
N ASN A 197 6.22 3.21 -4.04
CA ASN A 197 6.85 4.43 -4.54
C ASN A 197 5.82 5.57 -4.67
N TYR A 198 6.21 6.79 -4.28
CA TYR A 198 5.43 8.01 -4.42
C TYR A 198 6.17 9.05 -5.25
N GLY A 199 5.39 9.94 -5.88
CA GLY A 199 5.88 11.03 -6.73
C GLY A 199 5.31 10.99 -8.15
N PRO A 200 6.07 11.48 -9.16
CA PRO A 200 7.25 12.31 -8.98
C PRO A 200 6.89 13.61 -8.26
N TYR A 201 7.81 14.17 -7.49
CA TYR A 201 7.69 15.51 -6.93
C TYR A 201 8.70 16.44 -7.60
N LYS A 202 8.28 17.61 -8.07
CA LYS A 202 9.18 18.55 -8.76
C LYS A 202 10.10 19.25 -7.76
N ILE A 203 11.41 19.07 -7.91
CA ILE A 203 12.45 19.70 -7.08
C ILE A 203 13.07 20.92 -7.78
N SER A 204 13.36 20.80 -9.06
CA SER A 204 13.80 21.92 -9.91
C SER A 204 13.30 21.69 -11.33
N ASP A 205 13.79 22.48 -12.30
CA ASP A 205 13.50 22.22 -13.71
C ASP A 205 14.27 21.01 -14.26
N THR A 206 15.29 20.52 -13.54
CA THR A 206 16.13 19.37 -13.94
C THR A 206 16.02 18.18 -12.99
N ARG A 207 15.37 18.35 -11.82
CA ARG A 207 15.33 17.36 -10.75
C ARG A 207 13.92 17.02 -10.31
N GLU A 208 13.71 15.74 -10.09
CA GLU A 208 12.49 15.17 -9.51
C GLU A 208 12.83 14.39 -8.24
N MET A 209 11.86 14.17 -7.37
CA MET A 209 12.00 13.32 -6.20
C MET A 209 11.04 12.15 -6.29
N LEU A 210 11.59 10.96 -6.04
CA LEU A 210 10.86 9.71 -5.81
C LEU A 210 11.01 9.37 -4.33
N VAL A 211 9.90 9.07 -3.65
CA VAL A 211 9.94 8.60 -2.26
C VAL A 211 9.55 7.14 -2.23
N ARG A 212 10.39 6.30 -1.62
CA ARG A 212 10.21 4.84 -1.60
C ARG A 212 10.08 4.34 -0.17
N ASP A 213 8.99 3.65 0.11
CA ASP A 213 8.79 2.93 1.37
C ASP A 213 9.21 1.47 1.23
N PHE A 214 9.85 0.98 2.29
CA PHE A 214 10.05 -0.41 2.61
C PHE A 214 9.30 -0.73 3.90
N LEU A 215 8.39 -1.69 3.85
CA LEU A 215 7.46 -2.03 4.94
C LEU A 215 7.68 -3.48 5.38
N GLU A 216 7.36 -3.77 6.64
CA GLU A 216 7.50 -5.11 7.25
C GLU A 216 8.92 -5.69 7.20
N LEU A 217 9.89 -4.89 7.62
CA LEU A 217 11.30 -5.29 7.67
C LEU A 217 11.69 -6.05 8.95
N SER A 218 10.86 -6.05 9.99
CA SER A 218 11.20 -6.61 11.31
C SER A 218 10.07 -7.49 11.86
N GLU A 219 10.21 -7.97 13.11
CA GLU A 219 9.18 -8.74 13.81
C GLU A 219 7.92 -7.87 14.02
N SER A 220 6.93 -7.97 13.12
CA SER A 220 5.69 -7.19 13.24
C SER A 220 4.47 -7.98 12.74
N GLY A 221 4.05 -7.81 11.49
CA GLY A 221 2.75 -8.30 11.04
C GLY A 221 2.72 -9.75 10.57
N VAL A 222 3.86 -10.38 10.27
CA VAL A 222 3.94 -11.71 9.67
C VAL A 222 4.71 -12.70 10.55
N PRO A 223 4.24 -13.94 10.73
CA PRO A 223 4.84 -14.90 11.67
C PRO A 223 6.22 -15.38 11.27
N TRP A 224 6.52 -15.42 9.98
CA TRP A 224 7.82 -15.89 9.48
C TRP A 224 8.97 -14.89 9.65
N LEU A 225 8.69 -13.71 10.19
CA LEU A 225 9.73 -12.76 10.59
C LEU A 225 10.17 -12.91 12.05
N ASP A 226 9.46 -13.70 12.84
CA ASP A 226 9.86 -13.99 14.22
C ASP A 226 11.20 -14.73 14.25
N GLY A 227 12.17 -14.22 15.03
CA GLY A 227 13.55 -14.71 15.06
C GLY A 227 14.41 -14.32 13.86
N VAL A 228 13.79 -13.90 12.75
CA VAL A 228 14.46 -13.50 11.50
C VAL A 228 14.81 -12.00 11.54
N GLY A 229 13.82 -11.14 11.74
CA GLY A 229 13.94 -9.68 11.66
C GLY A 229 14.34 -8.97 12.97
N GLN A 230 14.70 -9.72 14.02
CA GLN A 230 14.95 -9.21 15.38
C GLN A 230 15.98 -8.08 15.43
N GLU A 231 17.05 -8.24 14.65
CA GLU A 231 18.20 -7.34 14.62
C GLU A 231 17.99 -6.12 13.72
N ILE A 232 16.87 -6.05 12.99
CA ILE A 232 16.52 -4.89 12.17
C ILE A 232 15.77 -3.90 13.07
N PRO A 233 16.34 -2.69 13.33
CA PRO A 233 15.80 -1.78 14.33
C PRO A 233 14.52 -1.06 13.88
N TYR A 234 14.23 -1.05 12.57
CA TYR A 234 13.09 -0.35 11.98
C TYR A 234 12.20 -1.34 11.25
N ASN A 235 10.90 -1.36 11.57
CA ASN A 235 9.95 -2.16 10.80
C ASN A 235 9.66 -1.54 9.43
N ASN A 236 9.74 -0.21 9.33
CA ASN A 236 9.46 0.54 8.12
C ASN A 236 10.59 1.56 7.88
N LEU A 237 11.01 1.69 6.63
CA LEU A 237 12.01 2.67 6.20
C LEU A 237 11.53 3.40 4.93
N THR A 238 11.72 4.71 4.90
CA THR A 238 11.36 5.57 3.78
C THR A 238 12.63 6.22 3.23
N VAL A 239 12.86 6.09 1.93
CA VAL A 239 14.00 6.68 1.22
C VAL A 239 13.50 7.79 0.30
N ALA A 240 13.93 9.02 0.55
CA ALA A 240 13.74 10.12 -0.39
C ALA A 240 14.92 10.15 -1.35
N MET A 241 14.66 9.96 -2.65
CA MET A 241 15.68 9.95 -3.71
C MET A 241 15.40 11.11 -4.66
N ILE A 242 16.38 12.00 -4.82
CA ILE A 242 16.31 13.05 -5.83
C ILE A 242 17.06 12.56 -7.06
N VAL A 243 16.38 12.62 -8.19
CA VAL A 243 16.86 12.14 -9.49
C VAL A 243 17.05 13.30 -10.45
N GLU A 244 18.07 13.21 -11.29
CA GLU A 244 18.42 14.18 -12.34
C GLU A 244 18.69 13.45 -13.65
N GLY A 245 18.37 14.08 -14.78
CA GLY A 245 18.62 13.51 -16.11
C GLY A 245 17.60 12.47 -16.57
N CYS A 246 16.51 12.27 -15.83
CA CYS A 246 15.35 11.48 -16.25
C CYS A 246 14.03 12.10 -15.77
N HIS A 247 12.94 11.73 -16.43
CA HIS A 247 11.57 12.10 -16.04
C HIS A 247 10.78 10.84 -15.68
N ILE A 248 10.22 10.78 -14.49
CA ILE A 248 9.33 9.69 -14.06
C ILE A 248 7.96 9.94 -14.69
N ASN A 249 7.68 9.26 -15.79
CA ASN A 249 6.48 9.46 -16.59
C ASN A 249 5.33 8.52 -16.20
N LEU A 250 5.59 7.51 -15.37
CA LEU A 250 4.59 6.58 -14.87
C LEU A 250 4.86 6.27 -13.41
N LEU A 251 3.86 6.46 -12.56
CA LEU A 251 3.74 5.84 -11.24
C LEU A 251 2.34 5.24 -11.15
N ASP A 252 2.26 3.92 -11.21
CA ASP A 252 1.00 3.18 -11.29
C ASP A 252 0.43 2.82 -9.92
N ASP A 253 -0.78 2.27 -9.89
CA ASP A 253 -1.45 1.87 -8.64
C ASP A 253 -0.88 0.57 -8.03
N TRP A 254 0.15 -0.04 -8.64
CA TRP A 254 1.00 -1.06 -8.02
C TRP A 254 2.24 -0.45 -7.32
N GLY A 255 2.31 0.87 -7.22
CA GLY A 255 3.47 1.57 -6.67
C GLY A 255 4.74 1.32 -7.49
N SER A 256 4.62 0.86 -8.74
CA SER A 256 5.73 0.71 -9.68
C SER A 256 5.87 1.99 -10.50
N PHE A 257 7.07 2.21 -11.05
CA PHE A 257 7.33 3.40 -11.85
C PHE A 257 8.16 3.09 -13.09
N GLU A 258 8.01 3.95 -14.09
CA GLU A 258 8.86 4.01 -15.27
C GLU A 258 9.36 5.43 -15.45
N SER A 259 10.53 5.57 -16.08
CA SER A 259 11.10 6.87 -16.41
C SER A 259 11.68 6.89 -17.82
N THR A 260 11.77 8.08 -18.39
CA THR A 260 12.41 8.33 -19.68
C THR A 260 13.53 9.38 -19.55
N PRO A 261 14.79 9.04 -19.87
CA PRO A 261 15.31 7.67 -20.03
C PRO A 261 15.12 6.81 -18.78
N GLU A 262 15.32 5.49 -18.92
CA GLU A 262 15.20 4.52 -17.82
C GLU A 262 16.05 4.94 -16.61
N LEU A 263 15.49 4.83 -15.40
CA LEU A 263 16.16 5.24 -14.18
C LEU A 263 17.32 4.30 -13.91
N ARG A 264 18.54 4.84 -13.90
CA ARG A 264 19.77 4.12 -13.54
C ARG A 264 20.40 4.75 -12.31
N SER A 265 21.39 4.05 -11.76
CA SER A 265 22.09 4.46 -10.54
C SER A 265 22.65 5.89 -10.64
N GLU A 266 23.16 6.29 -11.79
CA GLU A 266 23.76 7.60 -12.07
C GLU A 266 22.78 8.76 -11.99
N HIS A 267 21.47 8.51 -12.14
CA HIS A 267 20.45 9.54 -12.03
C HIS A 267 20.18 9.94 -10.58
N MET A 268 20.49 9.09 -9.59
CA MET A 268 20.31 9.44 -8.18
C MET A 268 21.39 10.44 -7.75
N VAL A 269 20.97 11.68 -7.46
CA VAL A 269 21.83 12.82 -7.14
C VAL A 269 21.74 13.29 -5.69
N ALA A 270 20.72 12.88 -4.94
CA ALA A 270 20.68 13.06 -3.50
C ALA A 270 19.81 12.00 -2.83
N VAL A 271 20.08 11.72 -1.56
CA VAL A 271 19.34 10.71 -0.79
C VAL A 271 19.14 11.12 0.67
N GLY A 272 17.99 10.77 1.23
CA GLY A 272 17.70 10.83 2.66
C GLY A 272 16.98 9.56 3.14
N LEU A 273 17.14 9.24 4.42
CA LEU A 273 16.58 8.04 5.05
C LEU A 273 15.76 8.40 6.28
N TYR A 274 14.57 7.83 6.37
CA TYR A 274 13.61 8.08 7.44
C TYR A 274 12.92 6.78 7.87
N SER A 275 12.24 6.81 9.02
CA SER A 275 11.34 5.75 9.47
C SER A 275 10.04 6.36 9.95
N ALA A 276 8.93 5.68 9.66
CA ALA A 276 7.61 6.10 10.11
C ALA A 276 6.70 4.88 10.33
N ASP A 277 5.84 4.95 11.33
CA ASP A 277 4.83 3.93 11.60
C ASP A 277 3.63 4.53 12.36
N THR A 278 2.74 3.67 12.83
CA THR A 278 1.48 4.09 13.44
C THR A 278 1.67 4.87 14.74
N LEU A 279 2.85 4.78 15.36
CA LEU A 279 3.18 5.42 16.64
C LEU A 279 4.20 6.54 16.49
N SER A 280 4.57 6.90 15.25
CA SER A 280 5.52 7.99 14.98
C SER A 280 4.79 9.28 14.63
N ASN A 281 5.38 10.41 15.03
CA ASN A 281 4.89 11.72 14.62
C ASN A 281 5.51 12.12 13.26
N GLY A 282 4.96 11.53 12.21
CA GLY A 282 5.50 11.65 10.86
C GLY A 282 6.77 10.83 10.65
N HIS A 283 7.54 11.16 9.61
CA HIS A 283 8.80 10.48 9.31
C HIS A 283 9.95 11.05 10.14
N LEU A 284 10.62 10.17 10.87
CA LEU A 284 11.76 10.47 11.74
C LEU A 284 13.06 10.19 10.98
N PRO A 285 14.07 11.08 11.03
CA PRO A 285 15.34 10.87 10.34
C PRO A 285 16.11 9.67 10.91
N VAL A 286 16.77 8.91 10.03
CA VAL A 286 17.57 7.73 10.40
C VAL A 286 18.99 7.91 9.87
N GLY A 287 19.95 8.17 10.77
CA GLY A 287 21.35 8.39 10.39
C GLY A 287 21.62 9.72 9.68
N MET A 288 20.71 10.70 9.78
CA MET A 288 20.78 11.94 8.99
C MET A 288 21.58 13.08 9.65
N GLY A 289 22.40 12.82 10.69
CA GLY A 289 23.18 13.87 11.35
C GLY A 289 24.38 14.35 10.52
N SER A 290 24.98 13.48 9.72
CA SER A 290 25.97 13.83 8.70
C SER A 290 25.92 12.87 7.51
N ARG A 291 26.63 13.23 6.44
CA ARG A 291 26.82 12.35 5.27
C ARG A 291 27.53 11.04 5.65
N GLU A 292 28.51 11.11 6.54
CA GLU A 292 29.28 9.96 7.05
C GLU A 292 28.39 9.06 7.90
N GLU A 293 27.57 9.64 8.78
CA GLU A 293 26.61 8.89 9.60
C GLU A 293 25.58 8.17 8.72
N LEU A 294 25.04 8.84 7.70
CA LEU A 294 24.07 8.24 6.78
C LEU A 294 24.70 7.09 5.99
N THR A 295 25.94 7.29 5.54
CA THR A 295 26.72 6.25 4.85
C THR A 295 26.91 5.02 5.74
N ALA A 296 27.34 5.23 7.00
CA ALA A 296 27.53 4.15 7.96
C ALA A 296 26.21 3.44 8.28
N THR A 297 25.11 4.19 8.39
CA THR A 297 23.77 3.67 8.64
C THR A 297 23.30 2.76 7.51
N PHE A 298 23.48 3.16 6.25
CA PHE A 298 23.15 2.30 5.11
C PHE A 298 23.98 1.01 5.10
N LEU A 299 25.26 1.07 5.44
CA LEU A 299 26.13 -0.11 5.51
C LEU A 299 25.71 -1.08 6.61
N ASP A 300 25.44 -0.58 7.82
CA ASP A 300 24.96 -1.39 8.96
C ASP A 300 23.61 -2.06 8.66
N LEU A 301 22.63 -1.29 8.17
CA LEU A 301 21.32 -1.83 7.80
C LEU A 301 21.45 -2.88 6.70
N THR A 302 22.28 -2.63 5.68
CA THR A 302 22.55 -3.61 4.62
C THR A 302 23.09 -4.92 5.19
N ALA A 303 24.03 -4.86 6.14
CA ALA A 303 24.60 -6.06 6.76
C ALA A 303 23.53 -6.84 7.55
N ARG A 304 22.74 -6.15 8.37
CA ARG A 304 21.63 -6.75 9.15
C ARG A 304 20.60 -7.42 8.25
N ILE A 305 20.20 -6.74 7.18
CA ILE A 305 19.22 -7.26 6.23
C ILE A 305 19.78 -8.48 5.51
N LYS A 306 21.05 -8.51 5.10
CA LYS A 306 21.66 -9.73 4.52
C LYS A 306 21.58 -10.93 5.47
N THR A 307 21.86 -10.72 6.75
CA THR A 307 21.72 -11.78 7.77
C THR A 307 20.26 -12.22 7.90
N ALA A 308 19.30 -11.29 7.94
CA ALA A 308 17.88 -11.61 7.99
C ALA A 308 17.41 -12.37 6.73
N THR A 309 17.85 -11.96 5.54
CA THR A 309 17.55 -12.66 4.27
C THR A 309 18.04 -14.10 4.30
N ALA A 310 19.25 -14.37 4.79
CA ALA A 310 19.77 -15.73 4.91
C ALA A 310 18.94 -16.58 5.87
N LYS A 311 18.56 -16.03 7.03
CA LYS A 311 17.67 -16.71 7.98
C LYS A 311 16.29 -16.99 7.36
N LEU A 312 15.73 -16.02 6.65
CA LEU A 312 14.43 -16.16 6.01
C LEU A 312 14.42 -17.26 4.95
N TRP A 313 15.49 -17.35 4.15
CA TRP A 313 15.67 -18.47 3.22
C TRP A 313 15.66 -19.82 3.92
N HIS A 314 16.33 -19.95 5.07
CA HIS A 314 16.29 -21.19 5.84
C HIS A 314 14.88 -21.53 6.35
N VAL A 315 14.09 -20.53 6.74
CA VAL A 315 12.68 -20.75 7.13
C VAL A 315 11.86 -21.24 5.94
N MET A 316 11.91 -20.51 4.82
CA MET A 316 11.06 -20.75 3.66
C MET A 316 11.44 -22.01 2.87
N ALA A 317 12.71 -22.39 2.85
CA ALA A 317 13.16 -23.63 2.21
C ALA A 317 12.62 -24.90 2.89
N ASN A 318 12.17 -24.80 4.14
CA ASN A 318 11.57 -25.91 4.89
C ASN A 318 10.03 -25.93 4.80
N TRP A 319 9.42 -24.99 4.07
CA TRP A 319 7.97 -24.94 3.96
C TRP A 319 7.40 -26.04 3.08
N THR A 320 6.27 -26.57 3.52
CA THR A 320 5.40 -27.37 2.66
C THR A 320 4.72 -26.47 1.63
N ARG A 321 4.18 -27.07 0.56
CA ARG A 321 3.38 -26.33 -0.42
C ARG A 321 2.20 -25.59 0.21
N ASP A 322 1.53 -26.19 1.20
CA ASP A 322 0.41 -25.53 1.90
C ASP A 322 0.86 -24.34 2.73
N GLN A 323 2.06 -24.38 3.32
CA GLN A 323 2.66 -23.23 3.99
C GLN A 323 3.03 -22.12 3.00
N GLN A 324 3.60 -22.46 1.84
CA GLN A 324 3.89 -21.50 0.78
C GLN A 324 2.61 -20.84 0.24
N LEU A 325 1.55 -21.64 0.03
CA LEU A 325 0.24 -21.19 -0.40
C LEU A 325 -0.39 -20.24 0.62
N ASP A 326 -0.36 -20.59 1.91
CA ASP A 326 -0.90 -19.75 2.99
C ASP A 326 -0.10 -18.45 3.14
N ALA A 327 1.23 -18.51 3.15
CA ALA A 327 2.08 -17.34 3.30
C ALA A 327 1.84 -16.32 2.17
N GLY A 328 1.80 -16.79 0.92
CA GLY A 328 1.50 -15.93 -0.22
C GLY A 328 0.08 -15.37 -0.15
N ALA A 329 -0.91 -16.20 0.14
CA ALA A 329 -2.30 -15.78 0.20
C ALA A 329 -2.55 -14.74 1.30
N LEU A 330 -2.00 -14.96 2.49
CA LEU A 330 -2.12 -14.06 3.64
C LEU A 330 -1.33 -12.76 3.45
N THR A 331 -0.23 -12.79 2.68
CA THR A 331 0.50 -11.56 2.31
C THR A 331 -0.37 -10.65 1.44
N TYR A 332 -1.02 -11.19 0.40
CA TYR A 332 -1.89 -10.44 -0.50
C TYR A 332 -3.19 -10.00 0.19
N TYR A 333 -3.85 -10.93 0.89
CA TYR A 333 -5.04 -10.65 1.69
C TYR A 333 -4.78 -9.61 2.79
N GLY A 334 -3.58 -9.61 3.38
CA GLY A 334 -3.20 -8.72 4.46
C GLY A 334 -2.84 -7.29 4.04
N VAL A 335 -3.06 -6.88 2.79
CA VAL A 335 -2.59 -5.57 2.27
C VAL A 335 -3.24 -4.35 2.92
N ILE A 336 -4.41 -4.53 3.55
CA ILE A 336 -5.14 -3.47 4.27
C ILE A 336 -5.06 -3.61 5.80
N LYS A 337 -4.23 -4.52 6.33
CA LYS A 337 -4.17 -4.77 7.78
C LYS A 337 -3.64 -3.57 8.55
N GLU A 338 -2.88 -2.71 7.89
CA GLU A 338 -2.38 -1.44 8.39
C GLU A 338 -3.53 -0.51 8.82
N PHE A 339 -4.73 -0.61 8.21
CA PHE A 339 -5.91 0.13 8.67
C PHE A 339 -6.33 -0.27 10.08
N ALA A 340 -6.26 -1.58 10.40
CA ALA A 340 -6.55 -2.07 11.74
C ALA A 340 -5.45 -1.71 12.75
N LEU A 341 -4.19 -1.63 12.31
CA LEU A 341 -3.09 -1.13 13.13
C LEU A 341 -3.31 0.34 13.48
N ILE A 342 -3.67 1.19 12.50
CA ILE A 342 -4.00 2.61 12.68
C ILE A 342 -5.18 2.80 13.62
N ALA A 343 -6.25 2.02 13.44
CA ALA A 343 -7.42 2.08 14.31
C ALA A 343 -7.18 1.47 15.70
N GLY A 344 -6.08 0.73 15.89
CA GLY A 344 -5.75 0.02 17.12
C GLY A 344 -6.74 -1.09 17.47
N VAL A 345 -7.17 -1.84 16.44
CA VAL A 345 -8.08 -3.00 16.55
C VAL A 345 -7.52 -4.25 15.88
N TYR A 346 -6.22 -4.25 15.55
CA TYR A 346 -5.56 -5.36 14.87
C TYR A 346 -5.59 -6.63 15.72
N ALA A 347 -5.88 -7.77 15.10
CA ALA A 347 -5.81 -9.08 15.74
C ALA A 347 -5.16 -10.07 14.77
N MET A 348 -4.21 -10.88 15.23
CA MET A 348 -3.48 -11.81 14.36
C MET A 348 -4.42 -12.79 13.64
N GLU A 349 -5.47 -13.27 14.32
CA GLU A 349 -6.48 -14.18 13.76
C GLU A 349 -7.33 -13.58 12.63
N ASP A 350 -7.44 -12.25 12.57
CA ASP A 350 -8.15 -11.57 11.47
C ASP A 350 -7.33 -11.58 10.17
N TRP A 351 -6.00 -11.57 10.29
CA TRP A 351 -5.11 -11.26 9.18
C TRP A 351 -4.21 -12.43 8.76
N MET A 352 -3.98 -13.41 9.65
CA MET A 352 -3.13 -14.59 9.40
C MET A 352 -3.92 -15.90 9.42
N MET A 353 -5.19 -15.86 9.00
CA MET A 353 -6.03 -17.05 8.85
C MET A 353 -6.81 -17.01 7.54
N ILE A 354 -6.96 -18.19 6.92
CA ILE A 354 -7.82 -18.43 5.77
C ILE A 354 -9.21 -18.79 6.27
N ASP A 355 -10.24 -18.07 5.81
CA ASP A 355 -11.65 -18.36 6.12
C ASP A 355 -12.04 -19.78 5.68
N GLU A 356 -12.78 -20.51 6.51
CA GLU A 356 -13.24 -21.88 6.20
C GLU A 356 -14.02 -21.99 4.86
N ARG A 357 -14.62 -20.90 4.36
CA ARG A 357 -15.29 -20.88 3.06
C ARG A 357 -14.29 -20.82 1.91
N ALA A 358 -13.20 -20.08 2.06
CA ALA A 358 -12.11 -20.05 1.09
C ALA A 358 -11.35 -21.38 1.11
N GLU A 359 -11.08 -21.93 2.29
CA GLU A 359 -10.32 -23.16 2.52
C GLU A 359 -10.85 -24.36 1.72
N ARG A 360 -12.18 -24.45 1.53
CA ARG A 360 -12.84 -25.49 0.72
C ARG A 360 -12.33 -25.59 -0.71
N PHE A 361 -11.78 -24.51 -1.25
CA PHE A 361 -11.28 -24.44 -2.62
C PHE A 361 -9.78 -24.74 -2.74
N ARG A 362 -9.04 -24.90 -1.63
CA ARG A 362 -7.60 -25.22 -1.66
C ARG A 362 -7.24 -26.37 -2.62
N PRO A 363 -7.98 -27.51 -2.67
CA PRO A 363 -7.63 -28.61 -3.58
C PRO A 363 -7.69 -28.24 -5.07
N LEU A 364 -8.47 -27.22 -5.45
CA LEU A 364 -8.51 -26.72 -6.84
C LEU A 364 -7.32 -25.83 -7.17
N LEU A 365 -6.72 -25.16 -6.17
CA LEU A 365 -5.64 -24.21 -6.33
C LEU A 365 -4.28 -24.91 -6.41
N ASN A 366 -4.18 -25.88 -7.33
CA ASN A 366 -2.91 -26.42 -7.80
C ASN A 366 -2.24 -25.46 -8.81
N ASP A 367 -0.99 -25.73 -9.18
CA ASP A 367 -0.21 -24.80 -10.01
C ASP A 367 -0.75 -24.68 -11.44
N GLU A 368 -1.22 -25.79 -12.02
CA GLU A 368 -1.79 -25.83 -13.38
C GLU A 368 -3.07 -25.01 -13.45
N TYR A 369 -4.04 -25.33 -12.60
CA TYR A 369 -5.30 -24.61 -12.54
C TYR A 369 -5.09 -23.15 -12.15
N GLY A 370 -4.25 -22.88 -11.14
CA GLY A 370 -3.97 -21.53 -10.69
C GLY A 370 -3.41 -20.64 -11.79
N ASN A 371 -2.43 -21.14 -12.55
CA ASN A 371 -1.83 -20.40 -13.66
C ASN A 371 -2.83 -20.13 -14.79
N LEU A 372 -3.57 -21.16 -15.22
CA LEU A 372 -4.54 -21.02 -16.31
C LEU A 372 -5.70 -20.11 -15.92
N PHE A 373 -6.27 -20.32 -14.73
CA PHE A 373 -7.43 -19.58 -14.30
C PHE A 373 -7.12 -18.13 -13.95
N LEU A 374 -5.97 -17.83 -13.34
CA LEU A 374 -5.57 -16.43 -13.12
C LEU A 374 -5.37 -15.71 -14.46
N GLY A 375 -4.67 -16.34 -15.41
CA GLY A 375 -4.49 -15.80 -16.77
C GLY A 375 -5.83 -15.55 -17.48
N GLU A 376 -6.78 -16.46 -17.33
CA GLU A 376 -8.15 -16.30 -17.84
C GLU A 376 -8.89 -15.14 -17.17
N LEU A 377 -8.84 -15.06 -15.84
CA LEU A 377 -9.59 -14.11 -15.03
C LEU A 377 -9.18 -12.65 -15.29
N VAL A 378 -7.89 -12.35 -15.41
CA VAL A 378 -7.38 -10.96 -15.50
C VAL A 378 -6.70 -10.61 -16.83
N GLY A 379 -6.34 -11.61 -17.64
CA GLY A 379 -5.64 -11.41 -18.91
C GLY A 379 -6.54 -11.64 -20.13
N TYR A 380 -6.99 -12.89 -20.34
CA TYR A 380 -7.79 -13.24 -21.52
C TYR A 380 -9.23 -12.73 -21.44
N ILE A 381 -9.79 -12.62 -20.24
CA ILE A 381 -11.12 -12.09 -19.92
C ILE A 381 -12.24 -12.65 -20.82
N SER A 382 -12.22 -13.97 -21.03
CA SER A 382 -13.14 -14.68 -21.93
C SER A 382 -14.19 -15.50 -21.19
N SER A 383 -14.17 -15.50 -19.85
CA SER A 383 -15.13 -16.24 -19.04
C SER A 383 -16.57 -15.76 -19.28
N PRO A 384 -17.59 -16.61 -19.10
CA PRO A 384 -18.98 -16.26 -19.44
C PRO A 384 -19.49 -14.98 -18.77
N SER A 385 -19.10 -14.70 -17.52
CA SER A 385 -19.52 -13.49 -16.80
C SER A 385 -18.91 -12.20 -17.35
N GLN A 386 -17.78 -12.33 -18.07
CA GLN A 386 -16.98 -11.24 -18.62
C GLN A 386 -17.40 -10.86 -20.03
N ARG A 387 -18.31 -11.61 -20.66
CA ARG A 387 -18.80 -11.30 -22.02
C ARG A 387 -19.86 -10.21 -21.98
N MET A 388 -19.78 -9.28 -22.94
CA MET A 388 -20.76 -8.21 -23.16
C MET A 388 -21.44 -8.35 -24.52
N HIS A 389 -22.47 -7.52 -24.74
CA HIS A 389 -23.13 -7.45 -26.04
C HIS A 389 -22.14 -6.95 -27.13
N PRO A 390 -22.19 -7.46 -28.37
CA PRO A 390 -21.35 -7.02 -29.50
C PRO A 390 -21.32 -5.53 -29.87
N TYR A 391 -22.12 -4.67 -29.21
CA TYR A 391 -22.15 -3.22 -29.44
C TYR A 391 -21.37 -2.43 -28.38
N THR A 392 -20.66 -3.12 -27.48
CA THR A 392 -19.80 -2.50 -26.46
C THR A 392 -18.35 -2.80 -26.77
N MET A 393 -17.47 -1.87 -26.41
CA MET A 393 -16.01 -2.01 -26.51
C MET A 393 -15.40 -1.66 -25.17
N MET A 394 -14.52 -2.53 -24.67
CA MET A 394 -13.73 -2.28 -23.46
C MET A 394 -12.65 -1.22 -23.72
N GLN A 395 -12.33 -0.41 -22.70
CA GLN A 395 -11.38 0.71 -22.81
C GLN A 395 -10.03 0.35 -23.45
N HIS A 396 -9.48 -0.84 -23.18
CA HIS A 396 -8.07 -1.14 -23.44
C HIS A 396 -7.80 -2.15 -24.56
N ASN A 397 -8.82 -2.84 -25.06
CA ASN A 397 -8.65 -3.87 -26.10
C ASN A 397 -9.77 -3.93 -27.15
N ASP A 398 -10.73 -2.99 -27.06
CA ASP A 398 -11.89 -2.85 -27.96
C ASP A 398 -12.78 -4.11 -28.11
N GLN A 399 -12.57 -5.15 -27.28
CA GLN A 399 -13.41 -6.34 -27.30
C GLN A 399 -14.72 -6.10 -26.54
N PRO A 400 -15.81 -6.83 -26.89
CA PRO A 400 -17.06 -6.79 -26.15
C PRO A 400 -16.95 -7.61 -24.85
N THR A 401 -16.06 -7.19 -23.96
CA THR A 401 -15.75 -7.83 -22.69
C THR A 401 -15.67 -6.81 -21.55
N LYS A 402 -15.68 -7.30 -20.32
CA LYS A 402 -15.45 -6.54 -19.09
C LYS A 402 -14.72 -7.42 -18.08
N ALA A 403 -13.79 -6.85 -17.32
CA ALA A 403 -13.04 -7.65 -16.34
C ALA A 403 -13.90 -8.09 -15.14
N LEU A 404 -14.88 -7.27 -14.74
CA LEU A 404 -15.72 -7.51 -13.56
C LEU A 404 -17.22 -7.39 -13.84
N SER A 405 -18.02 -8.21 -13.15
CA SER A 405 -19.47 -8.28 -13.27
C SER A 405 -20.18 -7.19 -12.48
N TYR A 406 -21.03 -6.41 -13.15
CA TYR A 406 -21.93 -5.43 -12.53
C TYR A 406 -23.11 -6.06 -11.79
N TYR A 407 -23.74 -5.25 -10.95
CA TYR A 407 -25.09 -5.53 -10.47
C TYR A 407 -26.15 -5.12 -11.52
N PRO A 408 -27.12 -6.00 -11.84
CA PRO A 408 -28.19 -5.67 -12.76
C PRO A 408 -29.20 -4.68 -12.15
N TYR A 409 -29.75 -3.79 -12.97
CA TYR A 409 -30.74 -2.79 -12.52
C TYR A 409 -32.10 -3.38 -12.13
N SER A 410 -32.41 -4.61 -12.57
CA SER A 410 -33.67 -5.28 -12.21
C SER A 410 -33.84 -5.45 -10.70
N MET A 411 -32.73 -5.51 -9.94
CA MET A 411 -32.70 -5.57 -8.48
C MET A 411 -33.50 -4.44 -7.81
N LEU A 412 -33.62 -3.28 -8.46
CA LEU A 412 -34.39 -2.14 -7.95
C LEU A 412 -35.90 -2.38 -7.98
N ALA A 413 -36.36 -3.23 -8.91
CA ALA A 413 -37.77 -3.51 -9.11
C ALA A 413 -38.19 -4.84 -8.47
N ASP A 414 -37.40 -5.90 -8.65
CA ASP A 414 -37.73 -7.23 -8.12
C ASP A 414 -37.23 -7.44 -6.68
N GLY A 415 -36.21 -6.71 -6.23
CA GLY A 415 -35.61 -6.90 -4.91
C GLY A 415 -34.86 -8.24 -4.77
N HIS A 416 -34.57 -8.94 -5.87
CA HIS A 416 -33.95 -10.26 -5.86
C HIS A 416 -32.42 -10.15 -5.74
N TYR A 417 -31.94 -10.01 -4.51
CA TYR A 417 -30.51 -9.98 -4.20
C TYR A 417 -30.24 -10.49 -2.79
N THR A 418 -29.02 -10.96 -2.52
CA THR A 418 -28.58 -11.22 -1.14
C THR A 418 -27.79 -10.04 -0.61
N LYS A 419 -27.98 -9.72 0.68
CA LYS A 419 -27.41 -8.51 1.28
C LYS A 419 -25.92 -8.63 1.57
N SER A 420 -25.51 -9.78 2.09
CA SER A 420 -24.19 -9.96 2.70
C SER A 420 -23.63 -11.35 2.42
N VAL A 421 -22.31 -11.49 2.50
CA VAL A 421 -21.60 -12.79 2.51
C VAL A 421 -21.78 -13.53 3.86
N GLY A 422 -22.42 -12.90 4.85
CA GLY A 422 -22.57 -13.40 6.21
C GLY A 422 -21.44 -12.97 7.14
N ALA A 423 -21.57 -13.31 8.42
CA ALA A 423 -20.56 -12.99 9.44
C ALA A 423 -19.21 -13.68 9.15
N MET A 424 -18.14 -13.10 9.69
CA MET A 424 -16.81 -13.72 9.68
C MET A 424 -16.86 -15.10 10.32
N ARG A 425 -16.22 -16.08 9.66
CA ARG A 425 -16.16 -17.47 10.13
C ARG A 425 -14.78 -17.79 10.71
N PRO A 426 -14.64 -18.91 11.43
CA PRO A 426 -13.33 -19.40 11.84
C PRO A 426 -12.39 -19.56 10.63
N GLY A 427 -11.10 -19.42 10.89
CA GLY A 427 -10.09 -19.66 9.87
C GLY A 427 -8.97 -20.58 10.35
N SER A 428 -8.20 -21.07 9.39
CA SER A 428 -7.05 -21.95 9.61
C SER A 428 -5.80 -21.38 8.96
N SER A 429 -4.64 -21.79 9.46
CA SER A 429 -3.35 -21.54 8.82
C SER A 429 -2.43 -22.72 9.07
N ASN A 430 -1.64 -23.08 8.06
CA ASN A 430 -0.57 -24.07 8.13
C ASN A 430 0.76 -23.46 8.60
N LEU A 431 0.79 -22.14 8.83
CA LEU A 431 1.97 -21.42 9.29
C LEU A 431 2.13 -21.51 10.80
N PRO A 432 3.38 -21.38 11.32
CA PRO A 432 3.61 -21.27 12.75
C PRO A 432 2.84 -20.11 13.38
N PRO A 433 2.45 -20.23 14.66
CA PRO A 433 1.85 -19.13 15.39
C PRO A 433 2.83 -17.96 15.52
N LYS A 434 2.29 -16.74 15.51
CA LYS A 434 3.04 -15.50 15.71
C LYS A 434 3.39 -15.31 17.19
N ASN A 435 4.65 -14.97 17.46
CA ASN A 435 5.09 -14.49 18.77
C ASN A 435 4.52 -13.09 19.04
N ASP A 436 4.13 -12.82 20.29
CA ASP A 436 3.53 -11.54 20.70
C ASP A 436 4.58 -10.42 20.82
N ARG A 437 5.17 -10.05 19.68
CA ARG A 437 6.26 -9.08 19.53
C ARG A 437 6.05 -8.28 18.25
N TYR A 438 5.96 -6.96 18.41
CA TYR A 438 5.73 -6.02 17.33
C TYR A 438 6.75 -4.88 17.43
N ARG A 439 7.69 -4.82 16.48
CA ARG A 439 8.65 -3.74 16.34
C ARG A 439 7.94 -2.48 15.87
N THR A 440 8.06 -1.42 16.67
CA THR A 440 7.54 -0.08 16.37
C THR A 440 8.62 0.97 16.65
N SER A 441 8.35 2.21 16.26
CA SER A 441 9.10 3.42 16.57
C SER A 441 9.22 3.67 18.08
N GLN A 442 8.34 3.08 18.89
CA GLN A 442 8.36 3.17 20.35
C GLN A 442 8.91 1.91 21.04
N GLY A 443 9.63 1.07 20.29
CA GLY A 443 10.22 -0.19 20.78
C GLY A 443 9.42 -1.43 20.40
N VAL A 444 9.74 -2.56 21.03
CA VAL A 444 9.00 -3.82 20.82
C VAL A 444 7.85 -3.90 21.80
N LEU A 445 6.63 -4.02 21.28
CA LEU A 445 5.39 -4.06 22.07
C LEU A 445 4.73 -5.43 21.96
N THR A 446 3.89 -5.74 22.95
CA THR A 446 2.86 -6.79 22.81
C THR A 446 1.72 -6.26 21.92
N LEU A 447 0.89 -7.14 21.39
CA LEU A 447 -0.27 -6.76 20.58
C LEU A 447 -1.24 -5.87 21.36
N ALA A 448 -1.49 -6.23 22.62
CA ALA A 448 -2.37 -5.46 23.50
C ALA A 448 -1.86 -4.04 23.70
N GLU A 449 -0.55 -3.88 23.92
CA GLU A 449 0.08 -2.59 24.09
C GLU A 449 0.10 -1.78 22.79
N TYR A 450 0.42 -2.41 21.66
CA TYR A 450 0.41 -1.75 20.35
C TYR A 450 -0.98 -1.19 20.05
N ASN A 451 -2.03 -2.02 20.15
CA ASN A 451 -3.40 -1.58 19.92
C ASN A 451 -3.83 -0.46 20.88
N ARG A 452 -3.45 -0.53 22.16
CA ARG A 452 -3.74 0.52 23.13
C ARG A 452 -3.08 1.84 22.72
N ARG A 453 -1.79 1.83 22.41
CA ARG A 453 -1.06 3.03 22.00
C ARG A 453 -1.57 3.59 20.68
N SER A 454 -1.90 2.75 19.69
CA SER A 454 -2.48 3.23 18.42
C SER A 454 -3.81 3.94 18.62
N ARG A 455 -4.64 3.47 19.59
CA ARG A 455 -5.90 4.12 19.94
C ARG A 455 -5.73 5.46 20.65
N GLU A 456 -4.66 5.61 21.42
CA GLU A 456 -4.35 6.80 22.22
C GLU A 456 -3.57 7.85 21.42
N PHE A 457 -2.74 7.39 20.48
CA PHE A 457 -1.87 8.23 19.68
C PHE A 457 -2.64 8.91 18.54
N VAL A 458 -2.36 10.18 18.34
CA VAL A 458 -2.81 10.98 17.18
C VAL A 458 -1.59 11.74 16.68
N PRO A 459 -1.19 11.60 15.40
CA PRO A 459 -0.12 12.42 14.84
C PRO A 459 -0.42 13.91 15.05
N GLU A 460 0.59 14.71 15.37
CA GLU A 460 0.39 16.12 15.72
C GLU A 460 -0.28 16.90 14.57
N VAL A 461 0.09 16.61 13.32
CA VAL A 461 -0.55 17.20 12.12
C VAL A 461 -2.02 16.80 11.93
N CYS A 462 -2.48 15.73 12.59
CA CYS A 462 -3.88 15.28 12.59
C CYS A 462 -4.68 15.84 13.77
N ALA A 463 -4.07 16.68 14.63
CA ALA A 463 -4.80 17.37 15.69
C ALA A 463 -5.90 18.27 15.10
N GLU A 464 -6.96 18.51 15.86
CA GLU A 464 -8.16 19.24 15.42
C GLU A 464 -7.84 20.58 14.75
N LYS A 465 -6.87 21.33 15.29
CA LYS A 465 -6.43 22.63 14.74
C LYS A 465 -5.73 22.55 13.37
N PHE A 466 -5.22 21.39 12.98
CA PHE A 466 -4.41 21.21 11.76
C PHE A 466 -5.06 20.31 10.71
N ARG A 467 -5.92 19.37 11.14
CA ARG A 467 -6.47 18.30 10.31
C ARG A 467 -7.06 18.80 8.98
N TYR A 468 -7.74 19.94 9.00
CA TYR A 468 -8.42 20.50 7.83
C TYR A 468 -7.60 21.54 7.06
N LEU A 469 -6.36 21.81 7.46
CA LEU A 469 -5.47 22.73 6.72
C LEU A 469 -4.88 21.99 5.51
N CYS A 470 -5.37 22.30 4.32
CA CYS A 470 -4.85 21.79 3.05
C CYS A 470 -3.82 22.75 2.43
N ALA A 471 -3.15 22.32 1.36
CA ALA A 471 -2.19 23.15 0.63
C ALA A 471 -2.83 24.45 0.10
N ASP A 472 -4.10 24.41 -0.33
CA ASP A 472 -4.83 25.62 -0.74
C ASP A 472 -5.05 26.59 0.40
N TRP A 473 -5.35 26.10 1.62
CA TRP A 473 -5.45 26.97 2.77
C TRP A 473 -4.10 27.62 3.09
N VAL A 474 -3.02 26.83 3.13
CA VAL A 474 -1.65 27.33 3.37
C VAL A 474 -1.27 28.39 2.36
N LYS A 475 -1.55 28.19 1.07
CA LYS A 475 -1.23 29.14 -0.01
C LYS A 475 -1.75 30.55 0.27
N TYR A 476 -2.92 30.70 0.86
CA TYR A 476 -3.54 32.00 1.16
C TYR A 476 -3.31 32.49 2.60
N HIS A 477 -2.66 31.69 3.45
CA HIS A 477 -2.50 31.96 4.87
C HIS A 477 -1.09 31.62 5.39
N TYR A 478 -0.10 31.55 4.49
CA TYR A 478 1.28 31.15 4.82
C TYR A 478 1.94 32.12 5.81
N ASP A 479 1.43 33.34 5.90
CA ASP A 479 1.86 34.41 6.79
C ASP A 479 1.20 34.35 8.19
N LEU A 480 0.19 33.49 8.37
CA LEU A 480 -0.46 33.31 9.66
C LEU A 480 0.36 32.40 10.59
N PRO A 481 0.40 32.67 11.91
CA PRO A 481 1.08 31.83 12.89
C PRO A 481 0.67 30.35 12.83
N LEU A 482 -0.58 30.07 12.48
CA LEU A 482 -1.11 28.71 12.39
C LEU A 482 -0.48 27.88 11.25
N ALA A 483 -0.22 28.51 10.08
CA ALA A 483 0.49 27.84 8.99
C ALA A 483 1.94 27.56 9.39
N ASP A 484 2.55 28.53 10.07
CA ASP A 484 3.90 28.45 10.60
C ASP A 484 4.06 27.30 11.62
N GLU A 485 3.08 27.16 12.53
CA GLU A 485 3.02 26.05 13.48
C GLU A 485 2.91 24.70 12.77
N LEU A 486 2.04 24.57 11.77
CA LEU A 486 1.87 23.34 10.98
C LEU A 486 3.19 22.90 10.34
N PHE A 487 3.89 23.81 9.67
CA PHE A 487 5.15 23.51 9.00
C PHE A 487 6.25 23.14 10.01
N LYS A 488 6.29 23.81 11.16
CA LYS A 488 7.27 23.52 12.22
C LYS A 488 7.13 22.12 12.81
N LEU A 489 5.96 21.48 12.73
CA LEU A 489 5.78 20.08 13.14
C LEU A 489 6.67 19.13 12.31
N ASP A 490 6.58 19.23 10.99
CA ASP A 490 7.37 18.39 10.07
C ASP A 490 8.85 18.80 10.06
N GLN A 491 9.14 20.09 10.22
CA GLN A 491 10.51 20.64 10.23
C GLN A 491 11.27 20.38 11.55
N LYS A 492 10.60 19.92 12.62
CA LYS A 492 11.17 19.78 13.98
C LYS A 492 12.51 19.03 14.04
N HIS A 493 12.64 18.00 13.21
CA HIS A 493 13.82 17.14 13.13
C HIS A 493 14.70 17.44 11.91
N SER A 494 14.35 18.48 11.14
CA SER A 494 15.09 18.82 9.94
C SER A 494 16.44 19.42 10.26
N ARG A 495 17.46 19.05 9.50
CA ARG A 495 18.82 19.61 9.59
C ARG A 495 18.81 21.08 9.19
N LEU A 496 18.08 21.43 8.14
CA LEU A 496 18.14 22.76 7.53
C LEU A 496 16.90 23.62 7.78
N LEU A 497 15.75 22.99 8.02
CA LEU A 497 14.46 23.69 8.07
C LEU A 497 13.91 23.88 9.47
N LYS A 498 14.58 23.38 10.51
CA LYS A 498 14.10 23.53 11.88
C LYS A 498 13.76 25.00 12.18
N ASP A 499 12.53 25.20 12.65
CA ASP A 499 11.96 26.49 13.03
C ASP A 499 11.79 27.52 11.89
N LYS A 500 11.90 27.11 10.60
CA LYS A 500 11.77 28.03 9.45
C LYS A 500 10.35 28.43 9.08
N GLY A 501 9.34 27.60 9.39
CA GLY A 501 7.93 27.92 9.16
C GLY A 501 7.48 27.74 7.70
N ALA A 502 6.36 28.38 7.36
CA ALA A 502 5.62 28.14 6.11
C ALA A 502 6.00 29.04 4.93
N ALA A 503 6.83 30.06 5.16
CA ALA A 503 7.14 31.09 4.16
C ALA A 503 8.23 30.67 3.14
N LEU A 504 8.88 29.51 3.32
CA LEU A 504 9.99 29.10 2.47
C LEU A 504 9.53 28.70 1.07
N THR A 505 10.18 29.28 0.07
CA THR A 505 10.05 28.90 -1.33
C THR A 505 11.02 27.78 -1.70
N ARG A 506 10.70 27.03 -2.76
CA ARG A 506 11.56 25.97 -3.29
C ARG A 506 12.99 26.45 -3.65
N PRO A 507 13.21 27.62 -4.30
CA PRO A 507 14.55 28.14 -4.53
C PRO A 507 15.33 28.45 -3.25
N GLU A 508 14.67 28.97 -2.21
CA GLU A 508 15.33 29.23 -0.92
C GLU A 508 15.76 27.93 -0.24
N ILE A 509 14.93 26.88 -0.33
CA ILE A 509 15.28 25.55 0.19
C ILE A 509 16.49 24.96 -0.58
N GLU A 510 16.51 25.08 -1.90
CA GLU A 510 17.65 24.64 -2.71
C GLU A 510 18.93 25.41 -2.35
N ALA A 511 18.83 26.73 -2.11
CA ALA A 511 19.95 27.54 -1.67
C ALA A 511 20.46 27.13 -0.27
N LEU A 512 19.56 26.82 0.67
CA LEU A 512 19.93 26.29 1.98
C LEU A 512 20.67 24.95 1.87
N ARG A 513 20.23 24.06 0.97
CA ARG A 513 20.90 22.78 0.74
C ARG A 513 22.27 22.96 0.10
N GLY A 514 22.42 23.88 -0.85
CA GLY A 514 23.70 24.14 -1.51
C GLY A 514 24.74 24.83 -0.62
N GLY A 515 24.30 25.49 0.46
CA GLY A 515 25.17 26.18 1.42
C GLY A 515 25.64 25.35 2.61
N ALA A 516 25.18 24.10 2.75
CA ALA A 516 25.43 23.20 3.87
C ALA A 516 26.03 21.86 3.39
#